data_AF-A0A7Z1A4T1-F1
#
_entry.id   AF-A0A7Z1A4T1-F1
#
_cell.length_a   1.000
_cell.length_b   1.000
_cell.length_c   1.000
_cell.angle_alpha   90.00
_cell.angle_beta   90.00
_cell.angle_gamma   90.00
#
_symmetry.space_group_name_H-M   'P 1'
#
loop_
_entity.id
_entity.type
_entity.pdbx_description
1 polymer ?
#
loop_
_entity_poly.entity_id
_entity_poly.type
_entity_poly.pdbx_seq_one_letter_code
_entity_poly.pdbx_strand_id
1 'polypeptide(L)' 'MLWFFFCVAVLLVGYFIYGKVVEKIFVINPNKNTPAYTMADGVDYVPMSKTKIWLI' A
#
# COMPACT_ATOMS: atom_id res chain seq x y z
N MET A 1 12.93 23.23 -22.80
CA MET A 1 12.39 23.44 -21.43
C MET A 1 10.91 23.12 -21.32
N LEU A 2 10.03 23.59 -22.20
CA LEU A 2 8.59 23.27 -22.17
C LEU A 2 8.28 21.76 -22.15
N TRP A 3 8.91 20.99 -23.06
CA TRP A 3 8.74 19.53 -23.12
C TRP A 3 9.20 18.78 -21.87
N PHE A 4 10.21 19.28 -21.17
CA PHE A 4 10.69 18.68 -19.93
C PHE A 4 9.62 18.76 -18.84
N PHE A 5 9.05 19.95 -18.63
CA PHE A 5 7.96 20.14 -17.66
C PHE A 5 6.70 19.38 -18.05
N PHE A 6 6.41 19.24 -19.36
CA PHE A 6 5.30 18.41 -19.82
C PHE A 6 5.47 16.93 -19.44
N CYS A 7 6.65 16.35 -19.66
CA CYS A 7 6.93 14.97 -19.26
C CYS A 7 6.82 14.77 -17.75
N VAL A 8 7.30 15.72 -16.94
CA VAL A 8 7.17 15.67 -15.47
C VAL A 8 5.71 15.74 -15.05
N ALA A 9 4.91 16.63 -15.66
CA ALA A 9 3.48 16.72 -15.38
C ALA A 9 2.75 15.42 -15.71
N VAL A 10 3.06 14.79 -16.86
CA VAL A 10 2.48 13.50 -17.26
C VAL A 10 2.86 12.39 -16.28
N LEU A 11 4.12 12.34 -15.82
CA LEU A 11 4.58 11.36 -14.83
C LEU A 11 3.78 11.48 -13.53
N LEU A 12 3.62 12.70 -13.01
CA LEU A 12 2.88 12.96 -11.78
C LEU A 12 1.40 12.57 -11.94
N VAL A 13 0.77 12.98 -13.03
CA VAL A 13 -0.63 12.62 -13.33
C VAL A 13 -0.80 11.10 -13.42
N GLY A 14 0.11 10.41 -14.12
CA GLY A 14 0.12 8.95 -14.20
C GLY A 14 0.23 8.28 -12.84
N TYR A 15 1.11 8.77 -11.96
CA TYR A 15 1.26 8.28 -10.60
C TYR A 15 -0.05 8.37 -9.79
N PHE A 16 -0.72 9.53 -9.82
CA PHE A 16 -1.97 9.72 -9.07
C PHE A 16 -3.13 8.91 -9.66
N ILE A 17 -3.28 8.86 -10.99
CA ILE A 17 -4.33 8.08 -11.65
C ILE A 17 -4.12 6.59 -11.36
N TYR A 18 -2.91 6.07 -11.58
CA TYR A 18 -2.61 4.66 -11.35
C TYR A 18 -2.80 4.28 -9.88
N GLY A 19 -2.32 5.10 -8.95
CA GLY A 19 -2.53 4.90 -7.51
C GLY A 19 -4.02 4.79 -7.15
N LYS A 20 -4.86 5.68 -7.70
CA LYS A 20 -6.32 5.65 -7.48
C LYS A 20 -7.01 4.45 -8.11
N VAL A 21 -6.57 4.03 -9.30
CA VAL A 21 -7.09 2.83 -9.97
C VAL A 21 -6.75 1.58 -9.17
N VAL A 22 -5.50 1.44 -8.72
CA VAL A 22 -5.04 0.34 -7.88
C VAL A 22 -5.82 0.31 -6.56
N GLU A 23 -5.98 1.45 -5.88
CA GLU A 23 -6.78 1.57 -4.65
C GLU A 23 -8.21 1.02 -4.84
N LYS A 24 -8.83 1.33 -5.98
CA LYS A 24 -10.18 0.86 -6.32
C LYS A 24 -10.24 -0.64 -6.67
N ILE A 25 -9.23 -1.17 -7.36
CA ILE A 25 -9.16 -2.59 -7.76
C ILE A 25 -8.90 -3.49 -6.54
N PHE A 26 -7.96 -3.10 -5.69
CA PHE A 26 -7.53 -3.93 -4.55
C PHE A 26 -8.47 -3.84 -3.34
N VAL A 27 -9.51 -3.00 -3.40
CA VAL A 27 -10.54 -2.81 -2.36
C VAL A 27 -9.89 -2.84 -0.98
N ILE A 28 -8.96 -1.90 -0.77
CA ILE A 28 -8.20 -1.81 0.48
C ILE A 28 -9.23 -1.52 1.59
N ASN A 29 -9.52 -2.53 2.41
CA ASN A 29 -10.39 -2.37 3.57
C ASN A 29 -9.51 -2.08 4.79
N PRO A 30 -9.34 -0.80 5.18
CA PRO A 30 -8.51 -0.44 6.33
C PRO A 30 -9.06 -0.99 7.67
N ASN A 31 -10.34 -1.37 7.71
CA ASN A 31 -10.98 -1.96 8.88
C ASN A 31 -10.86 -3.50 8.92
N LYS A 32 -10.28 -4.12 7.90
CA LYS A 32 -10.05 -5.56 7.91
C LYS A 32 -8.86 -5.86 8.82
N ASN A 33 -9.18 -6.36 10.01
CA ASN A 33 -8.16 -6.89 10.91
C ASN A 33 -7.34 -7.96 10.20
N THR A 34 -6.01 -7.90 10.36
CA THR A 34 -5.12 -8.88 9.75
C THR A 34 -5.27 -10.23 10.46
N PRO A 35 -4.96 -11.35 9.78
CA PRO A 35 -4.99 -12.69 10.37
C PRO A 35 -4.19 -12.80 11.67
N ALA A 36 -3.13 -11.99 11.82
CA ALA A 36 -2.35 -11.84 13.06
C ALA A 36 -3.18 -11.47 14.30
N TYR A 37 -4.34 -10.81 14.12
CA TYR A 37 -5.26 -10.46 15.21
C TYR A 37 -6.51 -11.34 15.26
N THR A 38 -6.97 -11.86 14.12
CA THR A 38 -8.22 -12.66 14.06
C THR A 38 -8.00 -14.17 14.24
N MET A 39 -6.80 -14.66 13.96
CA MET A 39 -6.42 -16.08 14.01
C MET A 39 -5.15 -16.27 14.82
N ALA A 40 -5.00 -15.55 15.93
CA ALA A 40 -3.78 -15.59 16.74
C ALA A 40 -3.58 -16.98 17.37
N ASP A 41 -2.75 -17.82 16.73
CA ASP A 41 -2.42 -19.18 17.14
C ASP A 41 -1.09 -19.26 17.93
N GLY A 42 -0.36 -18.15 18.01
CA GLY A 42 0.91 -18.05 18.73
C GLY A 42 2.12 -18.61 17.98
N VAL A 43 1.93 -19.12 16.75
CA VAL A 43 2.99 -19.70 15.91
C VAL A 43 3.04 -19.02 14.54
N ASP A 44 1.99 -19.16 13.72
CA ASP A 44 1.94 -18.63 12.35
C ASP A 44 1.35 -17.20 12.31
N TYR A 45 0.47 -16.86 13.25
CA TYR A 45 -0.21 -15.57 13.34
C TYR A 45 0.09 -14.89 14.67
N VAL A 46 1.19 -14.13 14.72
CA VAL A 46 1.61 -13.38 15.91
C VAL A 46 1.63 -11.88 15.61
N PRO A 47 0.94 -11.04 16.40
CA PRO A 47 0.98 -9.59 16.22
C PRO A 47 2.36 -9.05 16.63
N MET A 48 3.11 -8.51 15.66
CA MET A 48 4.42 -7.89 15.92
C MET A 48 4.37 -6.37 15.71
N SER A 49 5.25 -5.66 16.41
CA SER A 49 5.43 -4.21 16.22
C SER A 49 5.99 -3.90 14.84
N LYS A 50 5.54 -2.79 14.23
CA LYS A 50 5.98 -2.32 12.91
C LYS A 50 7.51 -2.21 12.79
N THR A 51 8.19 -1.89 13.89
CA THR A 51 9.65 -1.78 13.94
C THR A 51 10.37 -3.12 13.78
N LYS A 52 9.76 -4.23 14.21
CA LYS A 52 10.35 -5.58 14.05
C LYS A 52 10.10 -6.17 12.65
N ILE A 53 9.02 -5.78 11.99
CA ILE A 53 8.62 -6.30 10.67
C ILE A 53 9.33 -5.59 9.51
N TRP A 54 9.91 -4.40 9.74
CA TRP A 54 10.46 -3.54 8.68
C TRP A 54 11.45 -4.20 7.70
N LEU A 55 12.09 -5.30 8.10
CA LEU A 55 13.15 -6.00 7.36
C LEU A 55 12.67 -7.29 6.65
N ILE A 56 11.40 -7.68 6.84
CA ILE A 56 10.74 -8.82 6.18
C ILE A 56 9.79 -8.29 5.13
#